data_AF-A0A2S7TYW5-F1
#
_entry.id   AF-A0A2S7TYW5-F1
#
_cell.length_a   1.000
_cell.length_b   1.000
_cell.length_c   1.000
_cell.angle_alpha   90.00
_cell.angle_beta   90.00
_cell.angle_gamma   90.00
#
_symmetry.space_group_name_H-M   'P 1'
#
loop_
_entity.id
_entity.type
_entity.pdbx_description
1 polymer ?
#
loop_
_entity_poly.entity_id
_entity_poly.type
_entity_poly.pdbx_seq_one_letter_code
_entity_poly.pdbx_strand_id
1 'polypeptide(L)'
;MSSQPLELEARILWKTGRLFKFLKWPSAHEVNFGTFVVEFDFNNGQLWARYPDGRNLEIGTFTPQKRGTSITSIVGPIRIAGDYLVELQPATEQQSAAISCKNHASDELLAQFKMDDGEGEWRVAERISLIPVIEGRDAFLKILYTEKDLELAVVLASLTVFLRFSV
;
A
#
# COMPACT_ATOMS: atom_id res chain seq x y z
N MET A 1 -22.52 13.19 -12.67
CA MET A 1 -23.07 11.93 -12.13
C MET A 1 -22.01 11.38 -11.19
N SER A 2 -22.25 11.33 -9.87
CA SER A 2 -21.28 10.72 -8.95
C SER A 2 -21.31 9.21 -9.19
N SER A 3 -20.27 8.68 -9.82
CA SER A 3 -20.03 7.23 -9.82
C SER A 3 -19.93 6.79 -8.36
N GLN A 4 -20.67 5.75 -7.99
CA GLN A 4 -20.48 5.14 -6.66
C GLN A 4 -19.00 4.74 -6.52
N PRO A 5 -18.39 4.95 -5.34
CA PRO A 5 -17.02 4.54 -5.11
C PRO A 5 -16.89 3.03 -5.32
N LEU A 6 -15.82 2.61 -5.98
CA LEU A 6 -15.44 1.22 -6.11
C LEU A 6 -14.81 0.74 -4.79
N GLU A 7 -14.84 -0.57 -4.57
CA GLU A 7 -14.35 -1.18 -3.33
C GLU A 7 -13.26 -2.22 -3.59
N LEU A 8 -12.23 -2.22 -2.75
CA LEU A 8 -11.17 -3.22 -2.67
C LEU A 8 -10.86 -3.54 -1.21
N GLU A 9 -10.20 -4.68 -0.98
CA GLU A 9 -9.68 -5.05 0.33
C GLU A 9 -8.20 -5.38 0.20
N ALA A 10 -7.36 -4.89 1.11
CA ALA A 10 -5.93 -5.20 1.15
C ALA A 10 -5.56 -5.96 2.42
N ARG A 11 -4.72 -6.99 2.25
CA ARG A 11 -4.19 -7.85 3.32
C ARG A 11 -2.71 -8.10 3.11
N ILE A 12 -1.94 -8.25 4.19
CA ILE A 12 -0.57 -8.79 4.08
C ILE A 12 -0.68 -10.20 3.48
N LEU A 13 0.09 -10.48 2.43
CA LEU A 13 0.08 -11.83 1.83
C LEU A 13 0.79 -12.81 2.76
N TRP A 14 0.11 -13.87 3.18
CA TRP A 14 0.74 -14.95 3.95
C TRP A 14 1.26 -16.06 3.04
N LYS A 15 2.58 -16.28 3.05
CA LYS A 15 3.22 -17.35 2.30
C LYS A 15 3.28 -18.64 3.12
N THR A 16 3.10 -19.77 2.44
CA THR A 16 3.34 -21.10 3.01
C THR A 16 4.64 -21.67 2.46
N GLY A 17 5.47 -22.24 3.33
CA GLY A 17 6.70 -22.90 2.90
C GLY A 17 6.42 -24.16 2.11
N ARG A 18 7.15 -24.34 1.00
CA ARG A 18 7.06 -25.57 0.18
C ARG A 18 7.41 -26.83 0.97
N LEU A 19 8.36 -26.74 1.91
CA LEU A 19 8.84 -27.85 2.76
C LEU A 19 8.08 -27.97 4.09
N PHE A 20 7.50 -26.89 4.60
CA PHE A 20 6.77 -26.86 5.88
C PHE A 20 5.44 -26.13 5.70
N LYS A 21 4.44 -26.83 5.15
CA LYS A 21 3.10 -26.29 4.86
C LYS A 21 2.34 -25.79 6.12
N PHE A 22 2.79 -26.19 7.31
CA PHE A 22 2.25 -25.73 8.59
C PHE A 22 2.84 -24.40 9.06
N LEU A 23 3.96 -23.95 8.49
CA LEU A 23 4.57 -22.67 8.81
C LEU A 23 4.12 -21.63 7.77
N LYS A 24 3.29 -20.69 8.23
CA LYS A 24 2.92 -19.50 7.46
C LYS A 24 3.75 -18.32 7.95
N TRP A 25 4.22 -17.49 7.03
CA TRP A 25 4.87 -16.23 7.37
C TRP A 25 4.29 -15.09 6.53
N PRO A 26 4.13 -13.90 7.10
CA PRO A 26 3.76 -12.73 6.32
C PRO A 26 4.84 -12.42 5.29
N SER A 27 4.43 -12.06 4.07
CA SER A 27 5.34 -11.45 3.10
C SER A 27 5.78 -10.09 3.62
N ALA A 28 7.02 -9.70 3.32
CA ALA A 28 7.55 -8.37 3.61
C ALA A 28 7.42 -7.41 2.43
N HIS A 29 6.99 -7.91 1.26
CA HIS A 29 7.05 -7.22 -0.02
C HIS A 29 5.82 -7.45 -0.92
N GLU A 30 4.83 -8.22 -0.48
CA GLU A 30 3.58 -8.39 -1.22
C GLU A 30 2.32 -8.16 -0.39
N VAL A 31 1.31 -7.63 -1.06
CA VAL A 31 -0.04 -7.35 -0.52
C VAL A 31 -1.07 -8.06 -1.40
N ASN A 32 -2.00 -8.76 -0.76
CA ASN A 32 -3.10 -9.44 -1.43
C ASN A 32 -4.33 -8.52 -1.50
N PHE A 33 -4.83 -8.30 -2.72
CA PHE A 33 -6.06 -7.54 -3.00
C PHE A 33 -7.26 -8.43 -3.37
N GLY A 34 -7.15 -9.74 -3.15
CA GLY A 34 -8.16 -10.75 -3.48
C GLY A 34 -8.14 -11.16 -4.95
N THR A 35 -8.22 -10.17 -5.86
CA THR A 35 -8.25 -10.40 -7.32
C THR A 35 -6.87 -10.29 -7.97
N PHE A 36 -5.91 -9.68 -7.29
CA PHE A 36 -4.51 -9.58 -7.72
C PHE A 36 -3.60 -9.46 -6.49
N VAL A 37 -2.30 -9.62 -6.72
CA VAL A 37 -1.25 -9.39 -5.72
C VAL A 37 -0.39 -8.23 -6.17
N VAL A 38 -0.08 -7.32 -5.25
CA VAL A 38 0.91 -6.27 -5.49
C VAL A 38 2.25 -6.75 -4.95
N GLU A 39 3.29 -6.62 -5.76
CA GLU A 39 4.68 -6.92 -5.40
C GLU A 39 5.56 -5.68 -5.50
N PHE A 40 6.39 -5.48 -4.47
CA PHE A 40 7.45 -4.49 -4.43
C PHE A 40 8.78 -5.17 -4.79
N ASP A 41 9.27 -4.94 -6.00
CA ASP A 41 10.59 -5.38 -6.42
C ASP A 41 11.64 -4.36 -6.00
N PHE A 42 12.20 -4.57 -4.82
CA PHE A 42 13.25 -3.71 -4.26
C PHE A 42 14.53 -3.68 -5.10
N ASN A 43 14.86 -4.76 -5.83
CA ASN A 43 16.12 -4.80 -6.57
C ASN A 43 16.07 -3.89 -7.80
N ASN A 44 14.91 -3.79 -8.44
CA ASN A 44 14.70 -2.99 -9.64
C ASN A 44 13.97 -1.67 -9.37
N GLY A 45 13.41 -1.49 -8.16
CA GLY A 45 12.66 -0.29 -7.81
C GLY A 45 11.30 -0.19 -8.51
N GLN A 46 10.61 -1.33 -8.68
CA GLN A 46 9.35 -1.40 -9.42
C GLN A 46 8.21 -1.97 -8.56
N LEU A 47 6.98 -1.53 -8.84
CA LEU A 47 5.75 -2.04 -8.24
C LEU A 47 4.88 -2.67 -9.31
N TRP A 48 4.49 -3.92 -9.08
CA TRP A 48 3.71 -4.71 -10.04
C TRP A 48 2.40 -5.20 -9.41
N ALA A 49 1.27 -4.94 -10.08
CA ALA A 49 0.02 -5.65 -9.84
C ALA A 49 -0.02 -6.92 -10.72
N ARG A 50 -0.07 -8.09 -10.08
CA ARG A 50 -0.03 -9.40 -10.73
C ARG A 50 -1.37 -10.09 -10.62
N TYR A 51 -1.96 -10.41 -11.76
CA TYR A 51 -3.26 -11.07 -11.86
C TYR A 51 -3.10 -12.59 -12.04
N PRO A 52 -4.07 -13.40 -11.55
CA PRO A 52 -4.03 -14.86 -11.68
C PRO A 52 -4.00 -15.38 -13.12
N ASP A 53 -4.46 -14.58 -14.09
CA ASP A 53 -4.45 -14.89 -15.52
C ASP A 53 -3.07 -14.70 -16.18
N GLY A 54 -2.06 -14.28 -15.41
CA GLY A 54 -0.70 -14.02 -15.86
C GLY A 54 -0.45 -12.59 -16.36
N ARG A 55 -1.48 -11.74 -16.37
CA ARG A 55 -1.32 -10.31 -16.68
C ARG A 55 -0.58 -9.61 -15.54
N ASN A 56 0.41 -8.79 -15.89
CA ASN A 56 1.14 -7.94 -14.95
C ASN A 56 1.04 -6.48 -15.41
N LEU A 57 0.76 -5.59 -14.46
CA LEU A 57 0.69 -4.16 -14.69
C LEU A 57 1.70 -3.45 -13.78
N GLU A 58 2.57 -2.62 -14.37
CA GLU A 58 3.42 -1.72 -13.57
C GLU A 58 2.54 -0.59 -13.05
N ILE A 59 2.49 -0.43 -11.73
CA ILE A 59 1.66 0.61 -11.09
C ILE A 59 2.51 1.74 -10.49
N GLY A 60 3.82 1.53 -10.36
CA GLY A 60 4.72 2.56 -9.85
C GLY A 60 6.17 2.15 -9.84
N THR A 61 7.01 3.12 -9.49
CA THR A 61 8.47 2.98 -9.42
C THR A 61 9.03 3.74 -8.22
N PHE A 62 10.19 3.32 -7.74
CA PHE A 62 10.92 3.95 -6.65
C PHE A 62 12.42 3.70 -6.83
N THR A 63 13.25 4.36 -6.04
CA THR A 63 14.69 4.12 -6.09
C THR A 63 15.01 2.68 -5.66
N PRO A 64 15.76 1.90 -6.45
CA PRO A 64 16.18 0.55 -6.07
C PRO A 64 16.89 0.51 -4.71
N GLN A 65 16.57 -0.50 -3.90
CA GLN A 65 17.06 -0.67 -2.54
C GLN A 65 17.56 -2.10 -2.33
N LYS A 66 18.64 -2.26 -1.53
CA LYS A 66 19.31 -3.55 -1.36
C LYS A 66 18.37 -4.63 -0.80
N ARG A 67 18.67 -5.89 -1.13
CA ARG A 67 17.92 -7.08 -0.69
C ARG A 67 17.74 -7.13 0.84
N GLY A 68 16.52 -7.36 1.31
CA GLY A 68 16.17 -7.46 2.74
C GLY A 68 15.26 -6.35 3.25
N THR A 69 14.94 -5.35 2.43
CA THR A 69 14.04 -4.25 2.77
C THR A 69 12.58 -4.73 2.81
N SER A 70 11.83 -4.25 3.81
CA SER A 70 10.37 -4.38 3.89
C SER A 70 9.69 -3.17 3.27
N ILE A 71 8.41 -3.29 2.94
CA ILE A 71 7.59 -2.13 2.48
C ILE A 71 7.64 -0.97 3.49
N THR A 72 7.70 -1.26 4.79
CA THR A 72 7.82 -0.26 5.86
C THR A 72 9.18 0.46 5.92
N SER A 73 10.15 0.05 5.10
CA SER A 73 11.51 0.59 5.10
C SER A 73 11.88 1.27 3.78
N ILE A 74 10.93 1.48 2.87
CA ILE A 74 11.17 2.18 1.60
C ILE A 74 11.62 3.61 1.90
N VAL A 75 12.78 3.99 1.36
CA VAL A 75 13.29 5.36 1.43
C VAL A 75 13.02 6.14 0.15
N GLY A 76 12.50 7.36 0.31
CA GLY A 76 12.23 8.30 -0.77
C GLY A 76 10.88 8.08 -1.47
N PRO A 77 10.61 8.88 -2.52
CA PRO A 77 9.30 8.90 -3.14
C PRO A 77 9.07 7.69 -4.06
N ILE A 78 7.86 7.16 -4.00
CA ILE A 78 7.26 6.22 -4.94
C ILE A 78 6.46 7.03 -5.96
N ARG A 79 6.80 6.88 -7.23
CA ARG A 79 6.08 7.47 -8.37
C ARG A 79 4.97 6.53 -8.79
N ILE A 80 3.75 7.03 -8.91
CA ILE A 80 2.57 6.22 -9.24
C ILE A 80 1.92 6.80 -10.50
N ALA A 81 1.80 5.97 -11.54
CA ALA A 81 1.20 6.31 -12.83
C ALA A 81 1.70 7.64 -13.45
N GLY A 82 2.87 8.16 -13.04
CA GLY A 82 3.41 9.46 -13.45
C GLY A 82 2.79 10.68 -12.75
N ASP A 83 1.62 10.54 -12.12
CA ASP A 83 0.82 11.66 -11.61
C ASP A 83 1.03 11.95 -10.12
N TYR A 84 1.49 10.96 -9.34
CA TYR A 84 1.59 11.09 -7.89
C TYR A 84 2.98 10.75 -7.37
N LEU A 85 3.35 11.41 -6.28
CA LEU A 85 4.47 11.03 -5.44
C LEU A 85 3.94 10.66 -4.06
N VAL A 86 4.21 9.43 -3.64
CA VAL A 86 3.89 8.93 -2.30
C VAL A 86 5.19 8.67 -1.57
N GLU A 87 5.32 9.17 -0.35
CA GLU A 87 6.52 8.99 0.45
C GLU A 87 6.19 8.41 1.81
N LEU A 88 7.00 7.43 2.21
CA LEU A 88 6.96 6.88 3.55
C LEU A 88 7.94 7.66 4.44
N GLN A 89 7.41 8.23 5.51
CA GLN A 89 8.19 8.84 6.57
C GLN A 89 8.29 7.82 7.71
N PRO A 90 9.47 7.24 7.97
CA PRO A 90 9.63 6.27 9.04
C PRO A 90 9.44 6.92 10.41
N ALA A 91 9.02 6.13 11.39
CA ALA A 91 8.95 6.58 12.78
C ALA A 91 10.36 6.94 13.30
N THR A 92 10.41 7.99 14.11
CA THR A 92 11.57 8.47 14.86
C THR A 92 11.21 8.55 16.35
N GLU A 93 12.18 8.85 17.21
CA GLU A 93 11.89 9.08 18.65
C GLU A 93 10.92 10.25 18.90
N GLN A 94 10.76 11.14 17.92
CA GLN A 94 10.02 12.40 18.06
C GLN A 94 8.72 12.43 17.25
N GLN A 95 8.59 11.55 16.26
CA GLN A 95 7.50 11.55 15.29
C GLN A 95 7.18 10.13 14.90
N SER A 96 5.91 9.78 14.87
CA SER A 96 5.47 8.49 14.36
C SER A 96 5.55 8.40 12.85
N ALA A 97 5.47 7.17 12.34
CA ALA A 97 5.48 6.92 10.92
C ALA A 97 4.31 7.65 10.25
N ALA A 98 4.57 8.13 9.03
CA ALA A 98 3.55 8.79 8.24
C ALA A 98 3.68 8.44 6.75
N ILE A 99 2.56 8.54 6.04
CA ILE A 99 2.53 8.45 4.58
C ILE A 99 2.08 9.82 4.06
N SER A 100 2.87 10.42 3.18
CA SER A 100 2.47 11.63 2.45
C SER A 100 2.17 11.29 1.00
N CYS A 101 1.17 11.98 0.44
CA CYS A 101 0.79 11.85 -0.96
C CYS A 101 0.65 13.24 -1.56
N LYS A 102 1.32 13.48 -2.68
CA LYS A 102 1.24 14.74 -3.42
C LYS A 102 1.09 14.51 -4.91
N ASN A 103 0.50 15.50 -5.59
CA ASN A 103 0.49 15.55 -7.04
C ASN A 103 1.92 15.82 -7.55
N HIS A 104 2.39 15.04 -8.53
CA HIS A 104 3.75 15.15 -9.04
C HIS A 104 3.99 16.45 -9.81
N ALA A 105 3.00 16.91 -10.57
CA ALA A 105 3.13 18.07 -11.46
C ALA A 105 2.98 19.40 -10.71
N SER A 106 2.04 19.50 -9.78
CA SER A 106 1.78 20.73 -9.02
C SER A 106 2.51 20.82 -7.68
N ASP A 107 3.11 19.71 -7.21
CA ASP A 107 3.67 19.56 -5.86
C ASP A 107 2.64 19.79 -4.73
N GLU A 108 1.35 19.79 -5.06
CA GLU A 108 0.25 19.97 -4.11
C GLU A 108 0.12 18.74 -3.20
N LEU A 109 0.16 18.95 -1.89
CA LEU A 109 -0.08 17.91 -0.89
C LEU A 109 -1.57 17.52 -0.90
N LEU A 110 -1.85 16.27 -1.26
CA LEU A 110 -3.21 15.73 -1.32
C LEU A 110 -3.65 15.12 0.00
N ALA A 111 -2.71 14.48 0.72
CA ALA A 111 -2.94 13.89 2.03
C ALA A 111 -1.65 13.64 2.79
N GLN A 112 -1.76 13.60 4.12
CA GLN A 112 -0.73 13.08 5.00
C GLN A 112 -1.40 12.27 6.12
N PHE A 113 -0.96 11.04 6.31
CA PHE A 113 -1.51 10.09 7.28
C PHE A 113 -0.46 9.80 8.34
N LYS A 114 -0.71 10.11 9.60
CA LYS A 114 0.16 9.70 10.71
C LYS A 114 -0.42 8.47 11.38
N MET A 115 0.43 7.49 11.69
CA MET A 115 -0.04 6.14 12.10
C MET A 115 -0.62 6.07 13.53
N ASP A 116 -0.41 7.10 14.32
CA ASP A 116 -0.88 7.33 15.69
C ASP A 116 -2.14 8.21 15.77
N ASP A 117 -2.67 8.67 14.63
CA ASP A 117 -3.96 9.39 14.55
C ASP A 117 -5.19 8.47 14.83
N GLY A 118 -4.99 7.26 15.36
CA GLY A 118 -6.05 6.35 15.85
C GLY A 118 -6.45 5.22 14.88
N GLU A 119 -7.52 4.50 15.21
CA GLU A 119 -8.13 3.43 14.38
C GLU A 119 -9.02 3.98 13.23
N GLY A 120 -8.90 5.28 12.94
CA GLY A 120 -9.82 5.99 12.07
C GLY A 120 -9.64 5.70 10.58
N GLU A 121 -10.68 6.06 9.83
CA GLU A 121 -10.65 6.14 8.37
C GLU A 121 -9.64 7.21 7.91
N TRP A 122 -8.79 6.86 6.95
CA TRP A 122 -7.85 7.76 6.32
C TRP A 122 -8.34 8.16 4.93
N ARG A 123 -8.41 9.47 4.65
CA ARG A 123 -8.96 10.00 3.40
C ARG A 123 -7.95 10.78 2.58
N VAL A 124 -7.90 10.52 1.28
CA VAL A 124 -7.28 11.42 0.29
C VAL A 124 -8.38 12.21 -0.39
N ALA A 125 -8.62 13.43 0.10
CA ALA A 125 -9.76 14.26 -0.31
C ALA A 125 -11.08 13.44 -0.31
N GLU A 126 -11.91 13.59 -1.34
CA GLU A 126 -13.14 12.77 -1.54
C GLU A 126 -12.91 11.58 -2.49
N ARG A 127 -11.65 11.22 -2.76
CA ARG A 127 -11.26 10.30 -3.84
C ARG A 127 -10.94 8.90 -3.37
N ILE A 128 -10.31 8.80 -2.20
CA ILE A 128 -9.86 7.54 -1.62
C ILE A 128 -10.15 7.56 -0.11
N SER A 129 -10.73 6.48 0.38
CA SER A 129 -10.85 6.19 1.81
C SER A 129 -10.21 4.84 2.13
N LEU A 130 -9.39 4.80 3.17
CA LEU A 130 -8.76 3.62 3.72
C LEU A 130 -9.32 3.38 5.12
N ILE A 131 -10.01 2.27 5.31
CA ILE A 131 -10.74 1.95 6.54
C ILE A 131 -10.14 0.68 7.13
N PRO A 132 -9.43 0.77 8.26
CA PRO A 132 -8.99 -0.42 8.98
C PRO A 132 -10.21 -1.22 9.46
N VAL A 133 -10.23 -2.51 9.17
CA VAL A 133 -11.29 -3.42 9.62
C VAL A 133 -10.65 -4.56 10.41
N ILE A 134 -11.11 -4.73 11.65
CA ILE A 134 -10.69 -5.81 12.54
C ILE A 134 -11.94 -6.60 12.95
N GLU A 135 -12.10 -7.77 12.35
CA GLU A 135 -13.26 -8.65 12.58
C GLU A 135 -12.77 -9.98 13.16
N GLY A 136 -12.80 -10.07 14.49
CA GLY A 136 -12.34 -11.25 15.21
C GLY A 136 -10.84 -11.48 15.06
N ARG A 137 -10.45 -12.43 14.20
CA ARG A 137 -9.04 -12.75 13.90
C ARG A 137 -8.59 -12.26 12.52
N ASP A 138 -9.51 -11.68 11.73
CA ASP A 138 -9.16 -11.10 10.44
C ASP A 138 -8.91 -9.61 10.59
N ALA A 139 -7.83 -9.15 9.96
CA ALA A 139 -7.43 -7.74 9.94
C ALA A 139 -7.08 -7.38 8.50
N PHE A 140 -7.82 -6.43 7.95
CA PHE A 140 -7.65 -5.99 6.57
C PHE A 140 -7.95 -4.50 6.45
N LEU A 141 -7.59 -3.94 5.30
CA LEU A 141 -7.91 -2.56 4.96
C LEU A 141 -8.99 -2.58 3.88
N LYS A 142 -10.16 -2.03 4.19
CA LYS A 142 -11.18 -1.74 3.19
C LYS A 142 -10.83 -0.42 2.50
N ILE A 143 -10.96 -0.40 1.18
CA ILE A 143 -10.53 0.71 0.33
C ILE A 143 -11.71 1.13 -0.52
N LEU A 144 -12.14 2.39 -0.37
CA LEU A 144 -13.10 3.02 -1.27
C LEU A 144 -12.33 3.96 -2.19
N TYR A 145 -12.56 3.91 -3.50
CA TYR A 145 -11.79 4.69 -4.46
C TYR A 145 -12.61 5.04 -5.71
N THR A 146 -12.15 6.03 -6.48
CA THR A 146 -12.66 6.27 -7.84
C THR A 146 -11.83 5.49 -8.85
N GLU A 147 -12.41 5.09 -9.99
CA GLU A 147 -11.71 4.31 -11.02
C GLU A 147 -10.38 4.93 -11.48
N LYS A 148 -10.30 6.26 -11.52
CA LYS A 148 -9.10 7.02 -11.90
C LYS A 148 -7.99 7.00 -10.85
N ASP A 149 -8.30 6.54 -9.65
CA ASP A 149 -7.44 6.56 -8.48
C ASP A 149 -7.02 5.16 -8.04
N LEU A 150 -7.25 4.14 -8.87
CA LEU A 150 -6.97 2.75 -8.54
C LEU A 150 -5.51 2.53 -8.14
N GLU A 151 -4.55 2.94 -8.97
CA GLU A 151 -3.13 2.71 -8.70
C GLU A 151 -2.68 3.43 -7.44
N LEU A 152 -3.15 4.67 -7.23
CA LEU A 152 -2.85 5.43 -6.02
C LEU A 152 -3.43 4.76 -4.78
N ALA A 153 -4.70 4.36 -4.83
CA ALA A 153 -5.38 3.67 -3.74
C ALA A 153 -4.67 2.36 -3.37
N VAL A 154 -4.25 1.59 -4.38
CA VAL A 154 -3.52 0.33 -4.21
C VAL A 154 -2.17 0.54 -3.52
N VAL A 155 -1.39 1.57 -3.91
CA VAL A 155 -0.09 1.82 -3.27
C VAL A 155 -0.28 2.34 -1.85
N LEU A 156 -1.18 3.31 -1.62
CA LEU A 156 -1.45 3.81 -0.27
C LEU A 156 -1.93 2.69 0.66
N ALA A 157 -2.88 1.87 0.20
CA ALA A 157 -3.35 0.71 0.95
C ALA A 157 -2.22 -0.27 1.27
N SER A 158 -1.31 -0.51 0.32
CA SER A 158 -0.18 -1.40 0.53
C SER A 158 0.74 -0.91 1.65
N LEU A 159 1.10 0.38 1.63
CA LEU A 159 1.91 0.98 2.70
C LEU A 159 1.19 0.93 4.05
N THR A 160 -0.08 1.31 4.07
CA THR A 160 -0.93 1.34 5.26
C THR A 160 -1.05 -0.04 5.91
N VAL A 161 -1.36 -1.08 5.14
CA VAL A 161 -1.53 -2.45 5.65
C VAL A 161 -0.25 -2.90 6.37
N PHE A 162 0.91 -2.59 5.82
CA PHE A 162 2.18 -2.93 6.44
C PHE A 162 2.44 -2.11 7.70
N LEU A 163 2.29 -0.79 7.66
CA LEU A 163 2.50 0.03 8.86
C LEU A 163 1.54 -0.31 10.00
N ARG A 164 0.32 -0.76 9.69
CA ARG A 164 -0.71 -1.00 10.69
C ARG A 164 -0.73 -2.43 11.22
N PHE A 165 -0.49 -3.42 10.36
CA PHE A 165 -0.73 -4.83 10.69
C PHE A 165 0.54 -5.69 10.68
N SER A 166 1.73 -5.16 10.37
CA SER A 166 2.98 -5.94 10.37
C SER A 166 3.67 -6.03 11.73
N VAL A 167 2.93 -5.87 12.85
CA VAL A 167 3.46 -5.91 14.23
C VAL A 167 3.59 -7.35 14.72
#